data_AF-A0A953EWU8-F1
#
_entry.id   AF-A0A953EWU8-F1
#
_cell.length_a   1.000
_cell.length_b   1.000
_cell.length_c   1.000
_cell.angle_alpha   90.00
_cell.angle_beta   90.00
_cell.angle_gamma   90.00
#
_symmetry.space_group_name_H-M   'P 1'
#
loop_
_entity.id
_entity.type
_entity.pdbx_description
1 polymer ?
#
loop_
_entity_poly.entity_id
_entity_poly.type
_entity_poly.pdbx_seq_one_letter_code
_entity_poly.pdbx_strand_id
1 'polypeptide(L)'
;MAIVRWRGDAPAISQVVRATPANVEVGDVFQLSIGGKLVTYTAAAATVADVCAGLAAAWNASPVAEHAEVTAADMTSYVQLTGDRPGTPFTLIASTANGGASNTQTLLLTTTRAASGPNDWNTAANWSTGAVPASGDDAHIESGSSSILYGLAQSGVTLASLSIAQSYTGAIGLARVNPAGYLEYRDCYLAIGAAQVNIGQGEGAGSGRIRLDTGAGATTLDIANSGAAAEAGSAAIDWLGSSAANVIHLARGSLSVAAGAGQTAAIGTLGVGYRGNPASDATARIGAGVTLGALAQSGGQVFLSAGATSIHQQGGELRQLAGGDGTLQLDAGTLYYQSTGAIGVAHVGERGALDFSRDLRARTVSECHLYGGARLLDPFATTTFTTGIQLHRASIASVTLDLGVDRTLEVI
;
A
#
# COMPACT_ATOMS: atom_id res chain seq x y z
N MET A 1 1.21 28.55 -0.96
CA MET A 1 2.34 27.69 -1.35
C MET A 1 3.55 28.09 -0.55
N ALA A 2 3.72 27.42 0.58
CA ALA A 2 4.91 27.48 1.41
C ALA A 2 5.75 26.21 1.18
N ILE A 3 7.05 26.31 1.45
CA ILE A 3 7.94 25.15 1.55
C ILE A 3 8.00 24.75 3.03
N VAL A 4 7.55 23.55 3.35
CA VAL A 4 7.46 23.01 4.71
C VAL A 4 8.33 21.76 4.82
N ARG A 5 9.24 21.76 5.80
CA ARG A 5 10.20 20.66 6.00
C ARG A 5 9.88 19.87 7.26
N TRP A 6 9.90 18.54 7.16
CA TRP A 6 9.75 17.64 8.29
C TRP A 6 11.00 17.69 9.17
N ARG A 7 10.78 17.90 10.47
CA ARG A 7 11.80 17.82 11.54
C ARG A 7 11.63 16.57 12.40
N GLY A 8 10.38 16.23 12.75
CA GLY A 8 10.07 15.10 13.61
C GLY A 8 10.70 15.20 15.00
N ASP A 9 10.63 16.39 15.61
CA ASP A 9 11.24 16.73 16.90
C ASP A 9 10.25 17.26 17.96
N ALA A 10 8.94 17.14 17.70
CA ALA A 10 7.90 17.58 18.63
C ALA A 10 7.92 16.78 19.95
N PRO A 11 7.59 17.44 21.09
CA PRO A 11 7.57 16.77 22.38
C PRO A 11 6.52 15.66 22.42
N ALA A 12 6.91 14.52 22.97
CA ALA A 12 6.05 13.37 23.13
C ALA A 12 5.08 13.55 24.32
N ILE A 13 3.79 13.40 24.06
CA ILE A 13 2.70 13.55 25.03
C ILE A 13 1.80 12.31 24.92
N SER A 14 1.49 11.67 26.04
CA SER A 14 0.53 10.56 26.07
C SER A 14 -0.89 11.04 25.88
N GLN A 15 -1.64 10.36 25.02
CA GLN A 15 -3.09 10.55 24.92
C GLN A 15 -3.78 10.14 26.24
N VAL A 16 -4.83 10.88 26.61
CA VAL A 16 -5.69 10.60 27.76
C VAL A 16 -7.14 10.66 27.30
N VAL A 17 -7.88 9.59 27.56
CA VAL A 17 -9.32 9.46 27.27
C VAL A 17 -10.06 9.19 28.58
N ARG A 18 -11.24 9.80 28.73
CA ARG A 18 -12.18 9.50 29.82
C ARG A 18 -13.33 8.67 29.29
N ALA A 19 -13.63 7.56 29.94
CA ALA A 19 -14.85 6.79 29.73
C ALA A 19 -15.82 7.05 30.89
N THR A 20 -16.96 7.69 30.62
CA THR A 20 -17.90 8.16 31.64
C THR A 20 -19.19 7.35 31.54
N PRO A 21 -19.46 6.43 32.47
CA PRO A 21 -20.73 5.69 32.49
C PRO A 21 -21.85 6.56 33.08
N ALA A 22 -23.09 6.32 32.67
CA ALA A 22 -24.28 6.93 33.25
C ALA A 22 -25.49 5.99 33.14
N ASN A 23 -26.51 6.25 33.96
CA ASN A 23 -27.76 5.46 34.07
C ASN A 23 -27.50 3.96 34.32
N VAL A 24 -26.64 3.65 35.29
CA VAL A 24 -26.21 2.28 35.61
C VAL A 24 -27.30 1.53 36.37
N GLU A 25 -27.73 0.39 35.86
CA GLU A 25 -28.53 -0.62 36.56
C GLU A 25 -27.69 -1.87 36.87
N VAL A 26 -28.04 -2.62 37.92
CA VAL A 26 -27.39 -3.91 38.18
C VAL A 26 -27.66 -4.85 37.00
N GLY A 27 -26.60 -5.48 36.50
CA GLY A 27 -26.66 -6.36 35.33
C GLY A 27 -26.34 -5.68 34.00
N ASP A 28 -26.30 -4.34 33.94
CA ASP A 28 -25.89 -3.64 32.73
C ASP A 28 -24.46 -3.99 32.33
N VAL A 29 -24.23 -4.11 31.03
CA VAL A 29 -22.94 -4.49 30.46
C VAL A 29 -22.29 -3.27 29.84
N PHE A 30 -21.06 -2.96 30.28
CA PHE A 30 -20.23 -1.87 29.78
C PHE A 30 -19.00 -2.45 29.10
N GLN A 31 -18.70 -1.97 27.89
CA GLN A 31 -17.62 -2.51 27.07
C GLN A 31 -16.74 -1.42 26.49
N LEU A 32 -15.44 -1.69 26.44
CA LEU A 32 -14.44 -0.91 25.72
C LEU A 32 -13.72 -1.82 24.74
N SER A 33 -13.31 -1.30 23.59
CA SER A 33 -12.48 -2.03 22.63
C SER A 33 -11.41 -1.19 21.97
N ILE A 34 -10.30 -1.86 21.62
CA ILE A 34 -9.27 -1.40 20.68
C ILE A 34 -9.10 -2.50 19.63
N GLY A 35 -8.99 -2.11 18.35
CA GLY A 35 -8.77 -3.08 17.26
C GLY A 35 -9.83 -4.19 17.15
N GLY A 36 -11.06 -3.92 17.62
CA GLY A 36 -12.15 -4.89 17.66
C GLY A 36 -12.03 -5.95 18.76
N LYS A 37 -11.06 -5.84 19.68
CA LYS A 37 -10.93 -6.69 20.87
C LYS A 37 -11.65 -6.03 22.04
N LEU A 38 -12.45 -6.79 22.78
CA LEU A 38 -13.34 -6.25 23.81
C LEU A 38 -12.81 -6.53 25.22
N VAL A 39 -12.98 -5.54 26.09
CA VAL A 39 -13.04 -5.69 27.54
C VAL A 39 -14.48 -5.47 27.96
N THR A 40 -15.02 -6.35 28.80
CA THR A 40 -16.41 -6.31 29.23
C THR A 40 -16.50 -6.33 30.74
N TYR A 41 -17.36 -5.50 31.30
CA TYR A 41 -17.74 -5.53 32.71
C TYR A 41 -19.27 -5.49 32.85
N THR A 42 -19.80 -6.35 33.71
CA THR A 42 -21.22 -6.34 34.08
C THR A 42 -21.37 -5.68 35.44
N ALA A 43 -22.18 -4.62 35.54
CA ALA A 43 -22.40 -3.86 36.75
C ALA A 43 -22.93 -4.75 37.88
N ALA A 44 -22.22 -4.78 38.99
CA ALA A 44 -22.60 -5.50 40.20
C ALA A 44 -23.43 -4.61 41.15
N ALA A 45 -23.34 -3.30 41.00
CA ALA A 45 -24.15 -2.30 41.69
C ALA A 45 -24.65 -1.22 40.73
N ALA A 46 -25.81 -0.63 41.04
CA ALA A 46 -26.41 0.46 40.26
C ALA A 46 -25.70 1.81 40.49
N THR A 47 -24.37 1.85 40.38
CA THR A 47 -23.56 3.05 40.63
C THR A 47 -22.49 3.21 39.56
N VAL A 48 -22.17 4.46 39.22
CA VAL A 48 -21.05 4.80 38.33
C VAL A 48 -19.71 4.32 38.88
N ALA A 49 -19.51 4.40 40.21
CA ALA A 49 -18.26 3.98 40.85
C ALA A 49 -17.99 2.48 40.70
N ASP A 50 -19.04 1.64 40.79
CA ASP A 50 -18.94 0.19 40.54
C ASP A 50 -18.45 -0.11 39.12
N VAL A 51 -19.05 0.54 38.12
CA VAL A 51 -18.63 0.40 36.72
C VAL A 51 -17.20 0.90 36.52
N CYS A 52 -16.81 2.04 37.11
CA CYS A 52 -15.47 2.57 36.93
C CYS A 52 -14.40 1.64 37.52
N ALA A 53 -14.58 1.18 38.75
CA ALA A 53 -13.67 0.25 39.41
C ALA A 53 -13.60 -1.08 38.66
N GLY A 54 -14.74 -1.67 38.31
CA GLY A 54 -14.84 -2.95 37.63
C GLY A 54 -14.25 -2.93 36.23
N LEU A 55 -14.58 -1.91 35.44
CA LEU A 55 -14.09 -1.78 34.07
C LEU A 55 -12.58 -1.45 34.02
N ALA A 56 -12.07 -0.62 34.93
CA ALA A 56 -10.64 -0.33 35.03
C ALA A 56 -9.84 -1.60 35.41
N ALA A 57 -10.34 -2.38 36.38
CA ALA A 57 -9.73 -3.64 36.77
C ALA A 57 -9.76 -4.68 35.64
N ALA A 58 -10.90 -4.81 34.96
CA ALA A 58 -11.05 -5.72 33.81
C ALA A 58 -10.11 -5.34 32.65
N TRP A 59 -9.92 -4.03 32.41
CA TRP A 59 -9.01 -3.54 31.39
C TRP A 59 -7.56 -3.94 31.68
N ASN A 60 -7.07 -3.59 32.87
CA ASN A 60 -5.69 -3.85 33.27
C ASN A 60 -5.38 -5.35 33.43
N ALA A 61 -6.40 -6.19 33.60
CA ALA A 61 -6.27 -7.65 33.63
C ALA A 61 -6.30 -8.30 32.23
N SER A 62 -6.59 -7.54 31.17
CA SER A 62 -6.74 -8.10 29.84
C SER A 62 -5.39 -8.58 29.28
N PRO A 63 -5.30 -9.83 28.76
CA PRO A 63 -4.07 -10.35 28.16
C PRO A 63 -3.88 -9.92 26.70
N VAL A 64 -4.80 -9.12 26.16
CA VAL A 64 -4.79 -8.67 24.76
C VAL A 64 -3.70 -7.60 24.57
N ALA A 65 -2.83 -7.80 23.58
CA ALA A 65 -1.68 -6.94 23.34
C ALA A 65 -2.08 -5.48 23.05
N GLU A 66 -3.18 -5.28 22.30
CA GLU A 66 -3.74 -3.97 21.99
C GLU A 66 -4.18 -3.19 23.24
N HIS A 67 -4.68 -3.88 24.27
CA HIS A 67 -5.10 -3.24 25.52
C HIS A 67 -3.90 -2.87 26.42
N ALA A 68 -2.81 -3.64 26.33
CA ALA A 68 -1.58 -3.41 27.09
C ALA A 68 -0.82 -2.14 26.67
N GLU A 69 -1.27 -1.41 25.66
CA GLU A 69 -0.72 -0.09 25.28
C GLU A 69 -1.31 1.06 26.12
N VAL A 70 -2.32 0.76 26.94
CA VAL A 70 -3.11 1.75 27.67
C VAL A 70 -3.34 1.27 29.09
N THR A 71 -2.98 2.10 30.08
CA THR A 71 -3.34 1.86 31.48
C THR A 71 -4.67 2.53 31.81
N ALA A 72 -5.58 1.78 32.44
CA ALA A 72 -6.83 2.30 32.98
C ALA A 72 -6.70 2.64 34.48
N ALA A 73 -7.30 3.75 34.91
CA ALA A 73 -7.39 4.15 36.31
C ALA A 73 -8.83 4.52 36.67
N ASP A 74 -9.30 4.04 37.82
CA ASP A 74 -10.60 4.42 38.37
C ASP A 74 -10.50 5.83 38.98
N MET A 75 -11.34 6.75 38.47
CA MET A 75 -11.48 8.12 38.98
C MET A 75 -12.84 8.34 39.65
N THR A 76 -13.50 7.25 40.06
CA THR A 76 -14.81 7.16 40.75
C THR A 76 -16.01 7.60 39.91
N SER A 77 -15.85 8.61 39.07
CA SER A 77 -16.88 9.17 38.18
C SER A 77 -16.64 8.86 36.70
N TYR A 78 -15.44 8.40 36.36
CA TYR A 78 -15.05 7.95 35.03
C TYR A 78 -13.84 7.02 35.13
N VAL A 79 -13.59 6.24 34.08
CA VAL A 79 -12.33 5.53 33.89
C VAL A 79 -11.38 6.41 33.07
N GLN A 80 -10.19 6.67 33.59
CA GLN A 80 -9.13 7.35 32.85
C GLN A 80 -8.26 6.33 32.13
N LEU A 81 -8.23 6.39 30.80
CA LEU A 81 -7.38 5.57 29.96
C LEU A 81 -6.21 6.41 29.45
N THR A 82 -4.99 6.06 29.82
CA THR A 82 -3.77 6.80 29.45
C THR A 82 -2.86 5.92 28.61
N GLY A 83 -2.41 6.42 27.46
CA GLY A 83 -1.46 5.70 26.62
C GLY A 83 -0.10 5.58 27.31
N ASP A 84 0.42 4.37 27.39
CA ASP A 84 1.64 4.07 28.16
C ASP A 84 2.91 4.58 27.46
N ARG A 85 2.84 4.73 26.13
CA ARG A 85 3.91 5.31 25.32
C ARG A 85 3.55 6.73 24.85
N PRO A 86 4.21 7.78 25.36
CA PRO A 86 4.02 9.15 24.88
C PRO A 86 4.20 9.26 23.36
N GLY A 87 3.34 10.05 22.71
CA GLY A 87 3.34 10.25 21.26
C GLY A 87 2.75 9.10 20.44
N THR A 88 2.21 8.06 21.07
CA THR A 88 1.45 7.01 20.40
C THR A 88 -0.05 7.21 20.64
N PRO A 89 -0.86 7.47 19.59
CA PRO A 89 -2.30 7.58 19.72
C PRO A 89 -2.94 6.19 19.87
N PHE A 90 -4.16 6.16 20.41
CA PHE A 90 -5.02 4.97 20.44
C PHE A 90 -6.48 5.36 20.19
N THR A 91 -7.26 4.41 19.69
CA THR A 91 -8.69 4.62 19.39
C THR A 91 -9.53 3.64 20.19
N LEU A 92 -10.38 4.17 21.08
CA LEU A 92 -11.34 3.39 21.85
C LEU A 92 -12.72 3.44 21.20
N ILE A 93 -13.43 2.32 21.27
CA ILE A 93 -14.87 2.24 21.00
C ILE A 93 -15.56 1.78 22.28
N ALA A 94 -16.63 2.48 22.67
CA ALA A 94 -17.46 2.13 23.81
C ALA A 94 -18.80 1.57 23.35
N SER A 95 -19.30 0.56 24.06
CA SER A 95 -20.67 0.05 23.88
C SER A 95 -21.27 -0.33 25.22
N THR A 96 -22.60 -0.34 25.26
CA THR A 96 -23.37 -0.79 26.43
C THR A 96 -24.48 -1.74 25.99
N ALA A 97 -24.81 -2.71 26.83
CA ALA A 97 -25.96 -3.59 26.65
C ALA A 97 -26.77 -3.68 27.94
N ASN A 98 -28.08 -3.85 27.82
CA ASN A 98 -29.01 -3.78 28.95
C ASN A 98 -29.06 -5.11 29.69
N GLY A 99 -28.93 -5.05 31.01
CA GLY A 99 -29.24 -6.18 31.89
C GLY A 99 -30.44 -5.94 32.80
N GLY A 100 -31.00 -4.73 32.79
CA GLY A 100 -32.09 -4.29 33.65
C GLY A 100 -33.40 -3.94 32.93
N ALA A 101 -34.21 -3.10 33.57
CA ALA A 101 -35.56 -2.76 33.10
C ALA A 101 -35.56 -1.52 32.19
N SER A 102 -34.55 -0.63 32.29
CA SER A 102 -34.47 0.61 31.51
C SER A 102 -33.25 0.61 30.58
N ASN A 103 -33.48 0.70 29.27
CA ASN A 103 -32.40 0.70 28.27
C ASN A 103 -31.86 2.12 27.99
N THR A 104 -31.28 2.79 29.00
CA THR A 104 -30.80 4.18 28.89
C THR A 104 -29.35 4.40 29.31
N GLN A 105 -28.66 3.33 29.70
CA GLN A 105 -27.25 3.33 30.06
C GLN A 105 -26.37 3.84 28.91
N THR A 106 -25.33 4.59 29.27
CA THR A 106 -24.37 5.15 28.31
C THR A 106 -22.95 5.00 28.82
N LEU A 107 -21.99 4.94 27.90
CA LEU A 107 -20.57 5.03 28.18
C LEU A 107 -19.93 6.02 27.21
N LEU A 108 -19.77 7.27 27.65
CA LEU A 108 -19.26 8.35 26.80
C LEU A 108 -17.73 8.41 26.83
N LEU A 109 -17.11 8.44 25.66
CA LEU A 109 -15.67 8.64 25.50
C LEU A 109 -15.34 10.10 25.19
N THR A 110 -14.42 10.68 25.95
CA THR A 110 -13.91 12.03 25.71
C THR A 110 -12.38 12.05 25.76
N THR A 111 -11.74 12.40 24.65
CA THR A 111 -10.29 12.64 24.62
C THR A 111 -9.99 13.98 25.29
N THR A 112 -9.42 13.96 26.49
CA THR A 112 -9.06 15.18 27.23
C THR A 112 -7.66 15.68 26.94
N ARG A 113 -6.80 14.82 26.37
CA ARG A 113 -5.48 15.17 25.87
C ARG A 113 -5.16 14.30 24.67
N ALA A 114 -4.91 14.91 23.51
CA ALA A 114 -4.46 14.18 22.33
C ALA A 114 -3.01 13.70 22.50
N ALA A 115 -2.65 12.62 21.79
CA ALA A 115 -1.23 12.31 21.59
C ALA A 115 -0.58 13.39 20.72
N SER A 116 0.69 13.66 20.98
CA SER A 116 1.58 14.48 20.15
C SER A 116 2.97 13.88 20.28
N GLY A 117 3.80 13.99 19.26
CA GLY A 117 5.17 13.50 19.35
C GLY A 117 5.94 13.57 18.05
N PRO A 118 7.20 13.10 18.05
CA PRO A 118 8.12 13.26 16.93
C PRO A 118 7.74 12.43 15.70
N ASN A 119 6.70 11.59 15.79
CA ASN A 119 6.27 10.70 14.72
C ASN A 119 4.86 11.00 14.19
N ASP A 120 4.28 12.14 14.56
CA ASP A 120 2.94 12.53 14.16
C ASP A 120 2.97 13.63 13.08
N TRP A 121 2.49 13.30 11.88
CA TRP A 121 2.35 14.25 10.77
C TRP A 121 1.56 15.50 11.17
N ASN A 122 0.49 15.29 11.95
CA ASN A 122 -0.47 16.34 12.27
C ASN A 122 -0.04 17.24 13.44
N THR A 123 1.16 17.01 14.00
CA THR A 123 1.72 17.86 15.04
C THR A 123 2.52 19.00 14.39
N ALA A 124 2.01 20.23 14.47
CA ALA A 124 2.60 21.42 13.87
C ALA A 124 4.07 21.67 14.27
N ALA A 125 4.45 21.29 15.49
CA ALA A 125 5.83 21.40 15.98
C ALA A 125 6.82 20.49 15.23
N ASN A 126 6.37 19.49 14.45
CA ASN A 126 7.25 18.68 13.61
C ASN A 126 7.63 19.35 12.29
N TRP A 127 7.12 20.55 12.01
CA TRP A 127 7.31 21.23 10.72
C TRP A 127 8.12 22.50 10.87
N SER A 128 8.98 22.78 9.88
CA SER A 128 9.89 23.94 9.88
C SER A 128 9.20 25.29 10.08
N THR A 129 7.95 25.42 9.63
CA THR A 129 7.12 26.63 9.72
C THR A 129 6.28 26.70 10.99
N GLY A 130 6.28 25.64 11.82
CA GLY A 130 5.39 25.55 12.98
C GLY A 130 3.92 25.35 12.61
N ALA A 131 3.64 24.92 11.38
CA ALA A 131 2.29 24.61 10.86
C ALA A 131 2.33 23.31 10.04
N VAL A 132 1.26 22.52 10.12
CA VAL A 132 1.07 21.32 9.29
C VAL A 132 0.89 21.73 7.82
N PRO A 133 1.45 21.00 6.84
CA PRO A 133 1.29 21.30 5.42
C PRO A 133 -0.19 21.41 5.01
N ALA A 134 -0.53 22.46 4.28
CA ALA A 134 -1.87 22.67 3.73
C ALA A 134 -1.91 22.42 2.21
N SER A 135 -3.11 22.45 1.64
CA SER A 135 -3.28 22.27 0.19
C SER A 135 -2.50 23.33 -0.61
N GLY A 136 -1.77 22.88 -1.63
CA GLY A 136 -0.90 23.72 -2.46
C GLY A 136 0.45 24.06 -1.85
N ASP A 137 0.85 23.45 -0.73
CA ASP A 137 2.22 23.55 -0.19
C ASP A 137 3.16 22.49 -0.78
N ASP A 138 4.46 22.76 -0.68
CA ASP A 138 5.54 21.82 -1.00
C ASP A 138 6.09 21.21 0.29
N ALA A 139 5.84 19.93 0.52
CA ALA A 139 6.31 19.20 1.69
C ALA A 139 7.62 18.45 1.38
N HIS A 140 8.63 18.67 2.22
CA HIS A 140 9.97 18.10 2.08
C HIS A 140 10.35 17.25 3.29
N ILE A 141 10.74 16.01 3.03
CA ILE A 141 11.23 15.02 3.99
C ILE A 141 12.63 14.62 3.54
N GLU A 142 13.65 15.31 4.08
CA GLU A 142 14.99 15.31 3.47
C GLU A 142 15.98 14.41 4.21
N SER A 143 16.21 14.66 5.50
CA SER A 143 17.23 13.94 6.27
C SER A 143 16.71 13.48 7.63
N GLY A 144 17.38 12.48 8.19
CA GLY A 144 17.07 11.94 9.51
C GLY A 144 16.29 10.63 9.49
N SER A 145 16.03 10.11 10.69
CA SER A 145 15.38 8.83 10.95
C SER A 145 14.05 8.96 11.69
N SER A 146 13.59 10.20 11.97
CA SER A 146 12.30 10.46 12.58
C SER A 146 11.18 9.99 11.66
N SER A 147 10.58 8.87 12.01
CA SER A 147 9.51 8.23 11.25
C SER A 147 8.22 9.06 11.31
N ILE A 148 7.37 8.94 10.30
CA ILE A 148 6.00 9.47 10.25
C ILE A 148 5.07 8.27 10.41
N LEU A 149 4.61 8.03 11.63
CA LEU A 149 3.84 6.83 12.00
C LEU A 149 2.37 7.14 12.33
N TYR A 150 2.07 8.39 12.68
CA TYR A 150 0.76 8.82 13.14
C TYR A 150 0.30 10.11 12.46
N GLY A 151 -0.98 10.47 12.65
CA GLY A 151 -1.59 11.61 11.97
C GLY A 151 -1.75 11.39 10.47
N LEU A 152 -1.87 10.13 10.05
CA LEU A 152 -1.76 9.71 8.66
C LEU A 152 -3.02 10.01 7.81
N ALA A 153 -4.17 10.21 8.44
CA ALA A 153 -5.42 10.57 7.77
C ALA A 153 -5.43 12.07 7.38
N GLN A 154 -4.94 12.37 6.19
CA GLN A 154 -4.78 13.73 5.65
C GLN A 154 -5.50 13.92 4.30
N SER A 155 -6.55 13.13 4.04
CA SER A 155 -7.21 13.04 2.72
C SER A 155 -7.89 14.34 2.26
N GLY A 156 -8.10 15.29 3.17
CA GLY A 156 -8.58 16.64 2.86
C GLY A 156 -7.51 17.60 2.32
N VAL A 157 -6.22 17.19 2.31
CA VAL A 157 -5.09 17.99 1.83
C VAL A 157 -4.65 17.51 0.46
N THR A 158 -4.36 18.45 -0.44
CA THR A 158 -3.70 18.17 -1.72
C THR A 158 -2.48 19.06 -1.88
N LEU A 159 -1.30 18.51 -1.65
CA LEU A 159 -0.02 19.18 -1.79
C LEU A 159 0.28 19.52 -3.25
N ALA A 160 1.05 20.59 -3.46
CA ALA A 160 1.67 20.85 -4.76
C ALA A 160 2.73 19.79 -5.03
N SER A 161 3.60 19.52 -4.05
CA SER A 161 4.54 18.41 -4.10
C SER A 161 4.83 17.77 -2.74
N LEU A 162 5.17 16.47 -2.77
CA LEU A 162 5.73 15.72 -1.65
C LEU A 162 7.08 15.15 -2.08
N SER A 163 8.16 15.65 -1.48
CA SER A 163 9.52 15.22 -1.81
C SER A 163 10.15 14.46 -0.63
N ILE A 164 10.50 13.20 -0.85
CA ILE A 164 11.16 12.31 0.12
C ILE A 164 12.55 11.99 -0.41
N ALA A 165 13.58 12.57 0.19
CA ALA A 165 14.96 12.41 -0.30
C ALA A 165 15.54 11.04 0.05
N GLN A 166 16.55 10.61 -0.71
CA GLN A 166 17.27 9.36 -0.49
C GLN A 166 18.04 9.35 0.85
N SER A 167 18.32 10.50 1.43
CA SER A 167 18.97 10.63 2.75
C SER A 167 18.03 10.38 3.94
N TYR A 168 16.72 10.33 3.72
CA TYR A 168 15.75 10.03 4.78
C TYR A 168 15.67 8.52 5.00
N THR A 169 15.80 8.09 6.26
CA THR A 169 15.80 6.66 6.65
C THR A 169 14.66 6.28 7.59
N GLY A 170 13.88 7.26 8.05
CA GLY A 170 12.66 7.00 8.83
C GLY A 170 11.60 6.28 8.00
N ALA A 171 10.64 5.64 8.65
CA ALA A 171 9.50 5.02 7.97
C ALA A 171 8.35 6.02 7.80
N ILE A 172 7.60 5.92 6.71
CA ILE A 172 6.32 6.59 6.52
C ILE A 172 5.23 5.51 6.49
N GLY A 173 4.29 5.61 7.43
CA GLY A 173 3.25 4.62 7.65
C GLY A 173 3.64 3.50 8.61
N LEU A 174 2.62 2.85 9.16
CA LEU A 174 2.76 1.71 10.06
C LEU A 174 2.91 0.41 9.30
N ALA A 175 3.60 -0.56 9.91
CA ALA A 175 3.67 -1.94 9.41
C ALA A 175 2.29 -2.60 9.52
N ARG A 176 2.01 -3.58 8.65
CA ARG A 176 0.69 -4.24 8.67
C ARG A 176 0.51 -5.09 9.94
N VAL A 177 1.60 -5.69 10.40
CA VAL A 177 1.66 -6.41 11.68
C VAL A 177 2.45 -5.52 12.63
N ASN A 178 1.82 -5.16 13.74
CA ASN A 178 2.43 -4.38 14.79
C ASN A 178 3.59 -5.19 15.43
N PRO A 179 4.69 -4.54 15.87
CA PRO A 179 5.78 -5.24 16.57
C PRO A 179 5.36 -6.03 17.80
N ALA A 180 4.22 -5.70 18.42
CA ALA A 180 3.63 -6.46 19.52
C ALA A 180 2.88 -7.74 19.06
N GLY A 181 2.83 -8.03 17.76
CA GLY A 181 2.33 -9.29 17.20
C GLY A 181 0.88 -9.29 16.71
N TYR A 182 0.18 -8.15 16.80
CA TYR A 182 -1.22 -8.03 16.34
C TYR A 182 -1.33 -7.33 14.97
N LEU A 183 -2.47 -7.49 14.29
CA LEU A 183 -2.75 -6.77 13.04
C LEU A 183 -2.99 -5.28 13.34
N GLU A 184 -2.22 -4.39 12.73
CA GLU A 184 -2.33 -2.96 13.01
C GLU A 184 -3.76 -2.46 12.74
N TYR A 185 -4.36 -1.83 13.76
CA TYR A 185 -5.73 -1.33 13.70
C TYR A 185 -5.80 0.14 13.32
N ARG A 186 -4.67 0.86 13.42
CA ARG A 186 -4.53 2.26 13.00
C ARG A 186 -4.29 2.33 11.49
N ASP A 187 -4.42 3.54 10.95
CA ASP A 187 -4.06 3.82 9.57
C ASP A 187 -2.62 3.39 9.29
N CYS A 188 -2.40 2.65 8.21
CA CYS A 188 -1.08 2.18 7.82
C CYS A 188 -0.43 3.04 6.72
N TYR A 189 -1.22 3.86 6.03
CA TYR A 189 -0.81 4.68 4.90
C TYR A 189 -0.97 6.15 5.25
N LEU A 190 0.00 6.99 4.89
CA LEU A 190 -0.19 8.44 4.84
C LEU A 190 -1.16 8.74 3.69
N ALA A 191 -2.42 8.96 4.02
CA ALA A 191 -3.48 9.28 3.08
C ALA A 191 -3.48 10.79 2.84
N ILE A 192 -2.78 11.25 1.81
CA ILE A 192 -2.61 12.67 1.46
C ILE A 192 -2.53 12.85 -0.05
N GLY A 193 -3.31 13.78 -0.61
CA GLY A 193 -3.20 14.12 -2.02
C GLY A 193 -1.89 14.86 -2.32
N ALA A 194 -1.28 14.60 -3.46
CA ALA A 194 -0.15 15.36 -3.97
C ALA A 194 -0.14 15.32 -5.50
N ALA A 195 -0.03 16.48 -6.16
CA ALA A 195 0.06 16.52 -7.63
C ALA A 195 1.37 15.88 -8.13
N GLN A 196 2.46 16.10 -7.40
CA GLN A 196 3.77 15.53 -7.66
C GLN A 196 4.32 14.83 -6.40
N VAL A 197 4.84 13.62 -6.54
CA VAL A 197 5.56 12.89 -5.48
C VAL A 197 6.94 12.51 -6.00
N ASN A 198 8.00 12.93 -5.31
CA ASN A 198 9.38 12.62 -5.67
C ASN A 198 10.02 11.78 -4.57
N ILE A 199 10.54 10.59 -4.89
CA ILE A 199 11.15 9.69 -3.91
C ILE A 199 12.57 9.32 -4.34
N GLY A 200 13.50 9.36 -3.38
CA GLY A 200 14.84 8.80 -3.54
C GLY A 200 15.79 9.65 -4.37
N GLN A 201 15.56 10.97 -4.42
CA GLN A 201 16.52 11.90 -5.03
C GLN A 201 17.71 12.15 -4.09
N GLY A 202 18.89 12.34 -4.67
CA GLY A 202 20.14 12.55 -3.92
C GLY A 202 20.82 11.26 -3.45
N GLU A 203 21.76 11.41 -2.51
CA GLU A 203 22.52 10.29 -1.94
C GLU A 203 21.92 9.81 -0.62
N GLY A 204 22.12 8.52 -0.29
CA GLY A 204 21.71 7.96 0.99
C GLY A 204 21.19 6.52 0.91
N ALA A 205 20.84 5.98 2.08
CA ALA A 205 20.34 4.61 2.20
C ALA A 205 18.86 4.48 1.81
N GLY A 206 18.08 5.57 1.85
CA GLY A 206 16.66 5.60 1.59
C GLY A 206 15.84 4.97 2.71
N SER A 207 14.54 5.27 2.73
CA SER A 207 13.61 4.63 3.65
C SER A 207 13.31 3.21 3.22
N GLY A 208 13.25 2.30 4.18
CA GLY A 208 12.81 0.92 3.97
C GLY A 208 11.29 0.73 3.98
N ARG A 209 10.52 1.79 4.30
CA ARG A 209 9.05 1.76 4.23
C ARG A 209 8.49 3.15 3.99
N ILE A 210 7.82 3.32 2.87
CA ILE A 210 7.05 4.48 2.48
C ILE A 210 5.67 3.99 2.04
N ARG A 211 4.64 4.22 2.86
CA ARG A 211 3.25 3.87 2.53
C ARG A 211 2.44 5.12 2.27
N LEU A 212 2.03 5.33 1.02
CA LEU A 212 1.29 6.51 0.58
C LEU A 212 -0.04 6.14 -0.04
N ASP A 213 -1.08 6.88 0.29
CA ASP A 213 -2.35 6.88 -0.44
C ASP A 213 -2.63 8.30 -0.93
N THR A 214 -2.58 8.49 -2.24
CA THR A 214 -2.75 9.81 -2.88
C THR A 214 -4.20 10.13 -3.24
N GLY A 215 -5.13 9.23 -2.89
CA GLY A 215 -6.55 9.43 -3.04
C GLY A 215 -6.99 9.54 -4.51
N ALA A 216 -8.00 10.38 -4.75
CA ALA A 216 -8.65 10.50 -6.06
C ALA A 216 -8.03 11.56 -6.98
N GLY A 217 -7.10 12.37 -6.48
CA GLY A 217 -6.36 13.33 -7.31
C GLY A 217 -5.42 12.61 -8.29
N ALA A 218 -5.11 13.25 -9.41
CA ALA A 218 -4.04 12.78 -10.28
C ALA A 218 -2.68 13.08 -9.64
N THR A 219 -1.81 12.07 -9.63
CA THR A 219 -0.46 12.15 -9.09
C THR A 219 0.56 11.67 -10.11
N THR A 220 1.62 12.46 -10.29
CA THR A 220 2.87 12.00 -10.89
C THR A 220 3.81 11.53 -9.79
N LEU A 221 4.16 10.25 -9.76
CA LEU A 221 5.06 9.63 -8.79
C LEU A 221 6.39 9.26 -9.44
N ASP A 222 7.44 10.02 -9.14
CA ASP A 222 8.79 9.81 -9.64
C ASP A 222 9.68 9.18 -8.57
N ILE A 223 10.08 7.92 -8.80
CA ILE A 223 10.92 7.13 -7.90
C ILE A 223 12.30 6.96 -8.53
N ALA A 224 13.26 7.72 -8.00
CA ALA A 224 14.65 7.64 -8.38
C ALA A 224 15.37 6.44 -7.75
N ASN A 225 15.04 6.12 -6.50
CA ASN A 225 15.54 4.98 -5.74
C ASN A 225 14.67 4.73 -4.50
N SER A 226 14.90 3.62 -3.79
CA SER A 226 14.33 3.33 -2.47
C SER A 226 15.41 2.82 -1.51
N GLY A 227 15.06 2.65 -0.24
CA GLY A 227 15.85 1.82 0.68
C GLY A 227 15.57 0.33 0.50
N ALA A 228 16.22 -0.49 1.33
CA ALA A 228 15.92 -1.92 1.44
C ALA A 228 14.60 -2.11 2.18
N ALA A 229 13.70 -2.95 1.65
CA ALA A 229 12.38 -3.17 2.24
C ALA A 229 12.50 -3.63 3.70
N ALA A 230 11.78 -2.95 4.59
CA ALA A 230 11.78 -3.22 6.02
C ALA A 230 10.96 -4.47 6.40
N GLU A 231 10.01 -4.86 5.55
CA GLU A 231 9.13 -6.02 5.74
C GLU A 231 9.42 -7.07 4.67
N ALA A 232 9.65 -8.32 5.09
CA ALA A 232 9.86 -9.42 4.16
C ALA A 232 8.65 -9.60 3.24
N GLY A 233 8.91 -9.77 1.94
CA GLY A 233 7.86 -9.92 0.93
C GLY A 233 7.13 -8.63 0.54
N SER A 234 7.49 -7.48 1.12
CA SER A 234 6.95 -6.16 0.74
C SER A 234 7.97 -5.35 -0.05
N ALA A 235 7.50 -4.29 -0.71
CA ALA A 235 8.39 -3.30 -1.30
C ALA A 235 8.75 -2.24 -0.25
N ALA A 236 9.81 -1.48 -0.50
CA ALA A 236 10.13 -0.30 0.31
C ALA A 236 9.10 0.82 0.10
N ILE A 237 8.44 0.86 -1.05
CA ILE A 237 7.39 1.83 -1.36
C ILE A 237 6.10 1.05 -1.65
N ASP A 238 5.06 1.27 -0.84
CA ASP A 238 3.70 0.81 -1.12
C ASP A 238 2.83 2.03 -1.45
N TRP A 239 2.17 2.01 -2.61
CA TRP A 239 1.39 3.16 -3.08
C TRP A 239 -0.04 2.78 -3.45
N LEU A 240 -0.96 3.70 -3.14
CA LEU A 240 -2.37 3.70 -3.53
C LEU A 240 -2.75 5.05 -4.15
N GLY A 241 -3.70 5.01 -5.09
CA GLY A 241 -4.30 6.17 -5.74
C GLY A 241 -5.34 5.72 -6.76
N SER A 242 -6.45 6.44 -6.88
CA SER A 242 -7.64 5.98 -7.63
C SER A 242 -7.91 6.73 -8.94
N SER A 243 -7.06 7.69 -9.30
CA SER A 243 -7.15 8.40 -10.59
C SER A 243 -6.55 7.60 -11.75
N ALA A 244 -7.31 7.43 -12.83
CA ALA A 244 -6.78 6.88 -14.08
C ALA A 244 -5.75 7.79 -14.79
N ALA A 245 -5.57 9.03 -14.32
CA ALA A 245 -4.55 9.94 -14.82
C ALA A 245 -3.23 9.87 -14.04
N ASN A 246 -3.11 8.95 -13.07
CA ASN A 246 -1.87 8.74 -12.34
C ASN A 246 -0.73 8.29 -13.28
N VAL A 247 0.45 8.85 -13.06
CA VAL A 247 1.68 8.51 -13.80
C VAL A 247 2.73 8.09 -12.79
N ILE A 248 3.39 6.96 -13.02
CA ILE A 248 4.45 6.45 -12.15
C ILE A 248 5.71 6.20 -12.97
N HIS A 249 6.86 6.68 -12.51
CA HIS A 249 8.17 6.33 -13.06
C HIS A 249 9.05 5.69 -11.99
N LEU A 250 9.51 4.47 -12.24
CA LEU A 250 10.43 3.74 -11.37
C LEU A 250 11.77 3.55 -12.06
N ALA A 251 12.80 4.26 -11.61
CA ALA A 251 14.16 4.13 -12.15
C ALA A 251 15.02 3.12 -11.36
N ARG A 252 14.83 3.02 -10.05
CA ARG A 252 15.53 2.09 -9.16
C ARG A 252 14.72 1.88 -7.88
N GLY A 253 14.98 0.80 -7.16
CA GLY A 253 14.34 0.46 -5.89
C GLY A 253 13.18 -0.50 -6.07
N SER A 254 12.32 -0.56 -5.05
CA SER A 254 11.17 -1.46 -5.03
C SER A 254 9.86 -0.71 -4.81
N LEU A 255 8.87 -1.05 -5.63
CA LEU A 255 7.51 -0.49 -5.60
C LEU A 255 6.48 -1.63 -5.56
N SER A 256 5.48 -1.47 -4.70
CA SER A 256 4.21 -2.20 -4.75
C SER A 256 3.07 -1.23 -4.97
N VAL A 257 2.12 -1.59 -5.84
CA VAL A 257 0.88 -0.84 -6.04
C VAL A 257 -0.31 -1.75 -5.73
N ALA A 258 -1.10 -1.36 -4.72
CA ALA A 258 -2.29 -2.10 -4.27
C ALA A 258 -2.07 -3.62 -4.15
N ALA A 259 -0.90 -4.03 -3.64
CA ALA A 259 -0.50 -5.44 -3.58
C ALA A 259 -1.19 -6.23 -2.45
N GLY A 260 -1.80 -5.54 -1.48
CA GLY A 260 -2.57 -6.15 -0.40
C GLY A 260 -3.94 -6.64 -0.86
N ALA A 261 -4.44 -7.70 -0.22
CA ALA A 261 -5.78 -8.22 -0.50
C ALA A 261 -6.85 -7.13 -0.30
N GLY A 262 -7.73 -6.95 -1.28
CA GLY A 262 -8.80 -5.97 -1.26
C GLY A 262 -8.38 -4.53 -1.57
N GLN A 263 -7.09 -4.26 -1.75
CA GLN A 263 -6.63 -2.93 -2.19
C GLN A 263 -6.92 -2.73 -3.68
N THR A 264 -7.18 -1.48 -4.06
CA THR A 264 -7.39 -1.08 -5.44
C THR A 264 -6.57 0.18 -5.75
N ALA A 265 -6.21 0.36 -7.01
CA ALA A 265 -5.58 1.58 -7.51
C ALA A 265 -5.87 1.74 -9.00
N ALA A 266 -5.65 2.94 -9.54
CA ALA A 266 -5.69 3.21 -10.96
C ALA A 266 -4.40 3.94 -11.39
N ILE A 267 -3.84 3.50 -12.52
CA ILE A 267 -2.64 4.06 -13.13
C ILE A 267 -2.92 4.25 -14.62
N GLY A 268 -2.73 5.47 -15.12
CA GLY A 268 -2.76 5.75 -16.55
C GLY A 268 -1.48 5.27 -17.25
N THR A 269 -0.32 5.57 -16.67
CA THR A 269 0.98 5.16 -17.21
C THR A 269 1.94 4.73 -16.11
N LEU A 270 2.48 3.51 -16.24
CA LEU A 270 3.56 2.98 -15.42
C LEU A 270 4.82 2.84 -16.29
N GLY A 271 5.85 3.61 -15.98
CA GLY A 271 7.19 3.50 -16.55
C GLY A 271 8.12 2.76 -15.60
N VAL A 272 8.73 1.65 -16.03
CA VAL A 272 9.76 0.92 -15.27
C VAL A 272 11.06 0.88 -16.05
N GLY A 273 12.09 1.51 -15.51
CA GLY A 273 13.41 1.61 -16.11
C GLY A 273 14.50 1.03 -15.23
N TYR A 274 15.71 1.54 -15.44
CA TYR A 274 16.92 1.21 -14.68
C TYR A 274 17.86 2.43 -14.73
N ARG A 275 18.89 2.47 -13.88
CA ARG A 275 19.93 3.51 -13.92
C ARG A 275 21.29 2.97 -14.36
N GLY A 276 21.65 1.79 -13.89
CA GLY A 276 22.90 1.10 -14.17
C GLY A 276 22.69 -0.36 -14.55
N ASN A 277 21.96 -1.14 -13.74
CA ASN A 277 21.73 -2.56 -14.00
C ASN A 277 20.30 -2.84 -14.48
N PRO A 278 20.09 -3.13 -15.78
CA PRO A 278 18.77 -3.40 -16.34
C PRO A 278 18.08 -4.64 -15.77
N ALA A 279 18.79 -5.55 -15.08
CA ALA A 279 18.19 -6.78 -14.56
C ALA A 279 17.65 -6.66 -13.12
N SER A 280 18.14 -5.69 -12.33
CA SER A 280 17.90 -5.69 -10.87
C SER A 280 17.75 -4.31 -10.24
N ASP A 281 17.91 -3.22 -10.98
CA ASP A 281 17.80 -1.89 -10.39
C ASP A 281 16.39 -1.59 -9.89
N ALA A 282 15.37 -1.99 -10.64
CA ALA A 282 13.97 -1.73 -10.33
C ALA A 282 13.19 -3.04 -10.18
N THR A 283 12.32 -3.09 -9.18
CA THR A 283 11.32 -4.15 -9.01
C THR A 283 9.95 -3.53 -8.74
N ALA A 284 8.95 -3.82 -9.59
CA ALA A 284 7.58 -3.38 -9.43
C ALA A 284 6.63 -4.57 -9.23
N ARG A 285 5.74 -4.48 -8.24
CA ARG A 285 4.69 -5.46 -7.95
C ARG A 285 3.33 -4.79 -8.05
N ILE A 286 2.52 -5.18 -9.02
CA ILE A 286 1.23 -4.58 -9.29
C ILE A 286 0.15 -5.58 -8.89
N GLY A 287 -0.69 -5.18 -7.93
CA GLY A 287 -1.74 -6.02 -7.36
C GLY A 287 -2.94 -6.21 -8.29
N ALA A 288 -3.78 -7.19 -7.96
CA ALA A 288 -4.90 -7.60 -8.80
C ALA A 288 -6.08 -6.62 -8.84
N GLY A 289 -6.16 -5.70 -7.86
CA GLY A 289 -7.16 -4.63 -7.84
C GLY A 289 -6.76 -3.38 -8.65
N VAL A 290 -5.67 -3.43 -9.41
CA VAL A 290 -5.18 -2.29 -10.18
C VAL A 290 -5.87 -2.21 -11.54
N THR A 291 -6.37 -1.02 -11.90
CA THR A 291 -6.72 -0.68 -13.29
C THR A 291 -5.51 -0.03 -13.95
N LEU A 292 -4.93 -0.66 -14.96
CA LEU A 292 -3.70 -0.20 -15.62
C LEU A 292 -3.96 0.17 -17.09
N GLY A 293 -3.64 1.42 -17.44
CA GLY A 293 -3.60 1.90 -18.82
C GLY A 293 -2.39 1.32 -19.56
N ALA A 294 -1.28 2.05 -19.53
CA ALA A 294 -0.05 1.66 -20.22
C ALA A 294 1.07 1.23 -19.26
N LEU A 295 1.79 0.17 -19.61
CA LEU A 295 3.09 -0.19 -19.05
C LEU A 295 4.17 0.06 -20.10
N ALA A 296 5.18 0.88 -19.78
CA ALA A 296 6.39 1.03 -20.56
C ALA A 296 7.58 0.51 -19.74
N GLN A 297 8.31 -0.47 -20.25
CA GLN A 297 9.40 -1.13 -19.52
C GLN A 297 10.68 -1.15 -20.35
N SER A 298 11.75 -0.52 -19.87
CA SER A 298 13.09 -0.60 -20.48
C SER A 298 14.07 -1.48 -19.70
N GLY A 299 13.71 -1.85 -18.47
CA GLY A 299 14.49 -2.75 -17.61
C GLY A 299 13.72 -3.15 -16.35
N GLY A 300 14.44 -3.68 -15.36
CA GLY A 300 13.88 -4.12 -14.09
C GLY A 300 13.04 -5.40 -14.19
N GLN A 301 12.39 -5.71 -13.07
CA GLN A 301 11.49 -6.84 -12.91
C GLN A 301 10.08 -6.34 -12.59
N VAL A 302 9.10 -6.73 -13.39
CA VAL A 302 7.70 -6.37 -13.18
C VAL A 302 6.87 -7.63 -12.93
N PHE A 303 6.16 -7.66 -11.81
CA PHE A 303 5.18 -8.69 -11.47
C PHE A 303 3.80 -8.07 -11.58
N LEU A 304 3.09 -8.36 -12.66
CA LEU A 304 1.82 -7.72 -12.99
C LEU A 304 0.67 -8.71 -12.75
N SER A 305 -0.18 -8.42 -11.76
CA SER A 305 -1.35 -9.27 -11.43
C SER A 305 -2.67 -8.65 -11.93
N ALA A 306 -2.60 -7.72 -12.87
CA ALA A 306 -3.72 -6.99 -13.46
C ALA A 306 -3.58 -6.93 -14.99
N GLY A 307 -4.67 -6.66 -15.69
CA GLY A 307 -4.60 -6.42 -17.15
C GLY A 307 -4.12 -5.01 -17.47
N ALA A 308 -3.28 -4.87 -18.50
CA ALA A 308 -2.89 -3.58 -19.06
C ALA A 308 -3.62 -3.33 -20.40
N THR A 309 -3.99 -2.07 -20.66
CA THR A 309 -4.49 -1.69 -21.99
C THR A 309 -3.38 -1.85 -23.03
N SER A 310 -2.15 -1.47 -22.69
CA SER A 310 -0.98 -1.67 -23.56
C SER A 310 0.29 -1.91 -22.76
N ILE A 311 1.16 -2.77 -23.28
CA ILE A 311 2.50 -3.03 -22.75
C ILE A 311 3.52 -2.77 -23.85
N HIS A 312 4.50 -1.92 -23.58
CA HIS A 312 5.68 -1.72 -24.41
C HIS A 312 6.93 -2.13 -23.65
N GLN A 313 7.51 -3.26 -24.02
CA GLN A 313 8.71 -3.82 -23.39
C GLN A 313 9.91 -3.68 -24.33
N GLN A 314 10.90 -2.93 -23.87
CA GLN A 314 12.19 -2.68 -24.52
C GLN A 314 13.36 -3.29 -23.73
N GLY A 315 13.08 -4.04 -22.67
CA GLY A 315 14.05 -4.73 -21.84
C GLY A 315 13.45 -5.27 -20.54
N GLY A 316 14.28 -5.88 -19.71
CA GLY A 316 13.89 -6.42 -18.41
C GLY A 316 13.10 -7.73 -18.49
N GLU A 317 12.55 -8.11 -17.34
CA GLU A 317 11.66 -9.26 -17.18
C GLU A 317 10.27 -8.79 -16.76
N LEU A 318 9.25 -9.28 -17.45
CA LEU A 318 7.84 -9.07 -17.09
C LEU A 318 7.21 -10.44 -16.80
N ARG A 319 6.49 -10.55 -15.69
CA ARG A 319 5.66 -11.70 -15.36
C ARG A 319 4.21 -11.26 -15.28
N GLN A 320 3.40 -11.70 -16.24
CA GLN A 320 1.96 -11.51 -16.22
C GLN A 320 1.31 -12.64 -15.42
N LEU A 321 0.78 -12.34 -14.24
CA LEU A 321 0.31 -13.32 -13.26
C LEU A 321 -1.22 -13.47 -13.24
N ALA A 322 -1.94 -12.42 -13.64
CA ALA A 322 -3.40 -12.39 -13.74
C ALA A 322 -3.87 -11.21 -14.60
N GLY A 323 -5.10 -11.27 -15.12
CA GLY A 323 -5.63 -10.27 -16.05
C GLY A 323 -5.26 -10.53 -17.51
N GLY A 324 -6.00 -9.93 -18.43
CA GLY A 324 -5.73 -9.97 -19.87
C GLY A 324 -5.22 -8.63 -20.38
N ASP A 325 -4.38 -8.67 -21.41
CA ASP A 325 -3.70 -7.49 -21.94
C ASP A 325 -4.22 -7.13 -23.33
N GLY A 326 -4.37 -5.83 -23.59
CA GLY A 326 -4.84 -5.33 -24.88
C GLY A 326 -3.80 -5.50 -25.98
N THR A 327 -2.80 -4.63 -26.01
CA THR A 327 -1.71 -4.68 -27.00
C THR A 327 -0.36 -4.89 -26.33
N LEU A 328 0.38 -5.91 -26.76
CA LEU A 328 1.76 -6.15 -26.37
C LEU A 328 2.69 -5.74 -27.51
N GLN A 329 3.66 -4.88 -27.22
CA GLN A 329 4.78 -4.52 -28.07
C GLN A 329 6.08 -4.94 -27.37
N LEU A 330 6.63 -6.10 -27.74
CA LEU A 330 7.81 -6.69 -27.11
C LEU A 330 9.03 -6.50 -28.02
N ASP A 331 9.68 -5.35 -27.95
CA ASP A 331 10.86 -5.05 -28.76
C ASP A 331 12.12 -5.74 -28.20
N ALA A 332 12.19 -5.91 -26.87
CA ALA A 332 13.25 -6.65 -26.20
C ALA A 332 12.82 -7.14 -24.80
N GLY A 333 13.61 -8.04 -24.22
CA GLY A 333 13.33 -8.62 -22.90
C GLY A 333 12.45 -9.86 -22.99
N THR A 334 12.00 -10.35 -21.84
CA THR A 334 11.15 -11.53 -21.77
C THR A 334 9.88 -11.21 -21.00
N LEU A 335 8.74 -11.53 -21.62
CA LEU A 335 7.45 -11.63 -20.96
C LEU A 335 7.14 -13.11 -20.70
N TYR A 336 7.08 -13.49 -19.43
CA TYR A 336 6.51 -14.76 -18.99
C TYR A 336 5.02 -14.57 -18.74
N TYR A 337 4.19 -15.14 -19.60
CA TYR A 337 2.75 -15.01 -19.52
C TYR A 337 2.15 -16.18 -18.74
N GLN A 338 1.90 -15.94 -17.46
CA GLN A 338 1.38 -16.90 -16.47
C GLN A 338 -0.05 -16.53 -16.04
N SER A 339 -0.84 -16.02 -17.00
CA SER A 339 -2.24 -15.64 -16.83
C SER A 339 -3.13 -16.47 -17.76
N THR A 340 -4.41 -16.60 -17.37
CA THR A 340 -5.48 -17.13 -18.23
C THR A 340 -6.21 -16.02 -18.99
N GLY A 341 -5.87 -14.75 -18.75
CA GLY A 341 -6.44 -13.62 -19.49
C GLY A 341 -6.07 -13.69 -20.96
N ALA A 342 -6.96 -13.20 -21.82
CA ALA A 342 -6.70 -13.11 -23.25
C ALA A 342 -5.67 -12.00 -23.55
N ILE A 343 -4.85 -12.23 -24.57
CA ILE A 343 -4.07 -11.19 -25.23
C ILE A 343 -4.85 -10.74 -26.46
N GLY A 344 -5.08 -9.43 -26.61
CA GLY A 344 -5.65 -8.86 -27.83
C GLY A 344 -4.68 -9.02 -28.99
N VAL A 345 -3.61 -8.23 -28.99
CA VAL A 345 -2.59 -8.22 -30.05
C VAL A 345 -1.22 -8.40 -29.44
N ALA A 346 -0.40 -9.28 -30.02
CA ALA A 346 1.00 -9.45 -29.66
C ALA A 346 1.93 -9.14 -30.83
N HIS A 347 2.74 -8.09 -30.71
CA HIS A 347 3.88 -7.81 -31.58
C HIS A 347 5.16 -8.22 -30.86
N VAL A 348 5.86 -9.22 -31.38
CA VAL A 348 7.13 -9.69 -30.81
C VAL A 348 8.27 -9.35 -31.76
N GLY A 349 9.10 -8.40 -31.35
CA GLY A 349 10.24 -7.88 -32.10
C GLY A 349 11.49 -8.76 -32.01
N GLU A 350 12.56 -8.32 -32.68
CA GLU A 350 13.80 -9.08 -32.89
C GLU A 350 14.46 -9.59 -31.60
N ARG A 351 14.34 -8.84 -30.51
CA ARG A 351 14.94 -9.20 -29.22
C ARG A 351 13.88 -9.55 -28.18
N GLY A 352 12.61 -9.58 -28.57
CA GLY A 352 11.48 -9.86 -27.70
C GLY A 352 11.24 -11.36 -27.54
N ALA A 353 10.81 -11.75 -26.36
CA ALA A 353 10.36 -13.09 -26.07
C ALA A 353 8.99 -13.10 -25.39
N LEU A 354 8.05 -13.81 -26.00
CA LEU A 354 6.74 -14.15 -25.41
C LEU A 354 6.77 -15.62 -25.01
N ASP A 355 6.70 -15.87 -23.70
CA ASP A 355 6.95 -17.18 -23.10
C ASP A 355 5.75 -17.67 -22.27
N PHE A 356 5.12 -18.74 -22.72
CA PHE A 356 4.00 -19.45 -22.10
C PHE A 356 4.43 -20.73 -21.38
N SER A 357 5.71 -21.08 -21.37
CA SER A 357 6.22 -22.37 -20.85
C SER A 357 6.02 -22.59 -19.34
N ARG A 358 5.65 -21.54 -18.60
CA ARG A 358 5.56 -21.55 -17.13
C ARG A 358 4.15 -21.67 -16.56
N ASP A 359 3.16 -21.95 -17.41
CA ASP A 359 1.76 -22.10 -17.00
C ASP A 359 1.06 -23.09 -17.93
N LEU A 360 0.30 -24.04 -17.38
CA LEU A 360 -0.40 -25.08 -18.15
C LEU A 360 -1.86 -24.75 -18.47
N ARG A 361 -2.40 -23.65 -17.92
CA ARG A 361 -3.82 -23.30 -18.07
C ARG A 361 -4.10 -22.70 -19.45
N ALA A 362 -5.22 -23.04 -20.09
CA ALA A 362 -5.52 -22.51 -21.42
C ALA A 362 -5.65 -20.97 -21.45
N ARG A 363 -5.25 -20.37 -22.58
CA ARG A 363 -5.39 -18.93 -22.86
C ARG A 363 -5.52 -18.66 -24.36
N THR A 364 -5.82 -17.41 -24.72
CA THR A 364 -5.98 -16.97 -26.11
C THR A 364 -5.07 -15.81 -26.44
N VAL A 365 -4.58 -15.80 -27.68
CA VAL A 365 -3.98 -14.64 -28.35
C VAL A 365 -4.82 -14.37 -29.58
N SER A 366 -5.42 -13.19 -29.69
CA SER A 366 -6.33 -12.89 -30.80
C SER A 366 -5.53 -12.71 -32.09
N GLU A 367 -4.52 -11.82 -32.05
CA GLU A 367 -3.59 -11.56 -33.15
C GLU A 367 -2.13 -11.71 -32.68
N CYS A 368 -1.31 -12.45 -33.43
CA CYS A 368 0.10 -12.66 -33.10
C CYS A 368 0.99 -12.34 -34.31
N HIS A 369 1.87 -11.35 -34.15
CA HIS A 369 2.80 -10.86 -35.15
C HIS A 369 4.23 -11.07 -34.66
N LEU A 370 4.99 -11.91 -35.36
CA LEU A 370 6.40 -12.17 -35.08
C LEU A 370 7.28 -11.52 -36.15
N TYR A 371 8.28 -10.76 -35.71
CA TYR A 371 9.30 -10.19 -36.58
C TYR A 371 10.58 -11.03 -36.53
N GLY A 372 11.51 -10.83 -37.47
CA GLY A 372 12.77 -11.58 -37.48
C GLY A 372 13.53 -11.41 -36.16
N GLY A 373 13.96 -12.50 -35.54
CA GLY A 373 14.60 -12.61 -34.22
C GLY A 373 13.64 -12.97 -33.08
N ALA A 374 12.33 -12.78 -33.27
CA ALA A 374 11.33 -13.00 -32.23
C ALA A 374 11.35 -14.43 -31.67
N ARG A 375 11.04 -14.54 -30.37
CA ARG A 375 10.92 -15.82 -29.68
C ARG A 375 9.50 -16.01 -29.14
N LEU A 376 8.84 -17.07 -29.59
CA LEU A 376 7.53 -17.50 -29.12
C LEU A 376 7.65 -18.92 -28.55
N LEU A 377 7.37 -19.08 -27.25
CA LEU A 377 7.52 -20.35 -26.55
C LEU A 377 6.18 -20.78 -25.93
N ASP A 378 5.57 -21.84 -26.47
CA ASP A 378 4.41 -22.56 -25.96
C ASP A 378 4.64 -24.08 -26.07
N PRO A 379 5.65 -24.64 -25.37
CA PRO A 379 6.04 -26.06 -25.49
C PRO A 379 4.94 -27.05 -25.13
N PHE A 380 3.90 -26.59 -24.41
CA PHE A 380 2.78 -27.41 -23.95
C PHE A 380 1.50 -27.18 -24.75
N ALA A 381 1.57 -26.39 -25.84
CA ALA A 381 0.45 -26.13 -26.73
C ALA A 381 -0.82 -25.63 -26.01
N THR A 382 -0.61 -24.77 -25.00
CA THR A 382 -1.65 -24.27 -24.11
C THR A 382 -2.36 -23.03 -24.65
N THR A 383 -1.83 -22.43 -25.71
CA THR A 383 -2.29 -21.16 -26.25
C THR A 383 -3.06 -21.36 -27.55
N THR A 384 -4.25 -20.77 -27.63
CA THR A 384 -5.03 -20.68 -28.86
C THR A 384 -4.75 -19.36 -29.56
N PHE A 385 -4.24 -19.43 -30.79
CA PHE A 385 -3.99 -18.27 -31.65
C PHE A 385 -5.17 -18.10 -32.62
N THR A 386 -6.05 -17.12 -32.37
CA THR A 386 -7.36 -17.01 -33.04
C THR A 386 -7.20 -16.75 -34.54
N THR A 387 -6.30 -15.86 -34.93
CA THR A 387 -5.97 -15.58 -36.35
C THR A 387 -4.71 -16.30 -36.82
N GLY A 388 -4.25 -17.31 -36.09
CA GLY A 388 -2.95 -17.94 -36.30
C GLY A 388 -1.75 -17.06 -35.92
N ILE A 389 -0.55 -17.57 -36.18
CA ILE A 389 0.73 -16.88 -35.94
C ILE A 389 1.20 -16.29 -37.27
N GLN A 390 1.37 -14.98 -37.33
CA GLN A 390 1.76 -14.27 -38.55
C GLN A 390 3.23 -13.85 -38.49
N LEU A 391 3.99 -14.18 -39.53
CA LEU A 391 5.37 -13.72 -39.69
C LEU A 391 5.38 -12.43 -40.50
N HIS A 392 5.82 -11.34 -39.88
CA HIS A 392 5.87 -10.01 -40.50
C HIS A 392 7.30 -9.65 -40.88
N ARG A 393 7.56 -9.57 -42.20
CA ARG A 393 8.92 -9.35 -42.76
C ARG A 393 9.96 -10.35 -42.20
N ALA A 394 9.51 -11.57 -41.94
CA ALA A 394 10.28 -12.63 -41.32
C ALA A 394 10.05 -13.95 -42.06
N SER A 395 11.02 -14.85 -41.96
CA SER A 395 10.88 -16.25 -42.35
C SER A 395 10.77 -17.14 -41.11
N ILE A 396 10.27 -18.37 -41.26
CA ILE A 396 10.25 -19.36 -40.17
C ILE A 396 11.66 -19.55 -39.59
N ALA A 397 12.69 -19.57 -40.44
CA ALA A 397 14.08 -19.73 -40.01
C ALA A 397 14.63 -18.51 -39.23
N SER A 398 13.99 -17.34 -39.34
CA SER A 398 14.41 -16.13 -38.64
C SER A 398 13.75 -15.95 -37.28
N VAL A 399 12.84 -16.83 -36.86
CA VAL A 399 12.16 -16.77 -35.56
C VAL A 399 12.46 -18.03 -34.76
N THR A 400 12.35 -17.95 -33.44
CA THR A 400 12.32 -19.13 -32.56
C THR A 400 10.88 -19.47 -32.24
N LEU A 401 10.42 -20.63 -32.71
CA LEU A 401 9.10 -21.18 -32.41
C LEU A 401 9.28 -22.48 -31.63
N ASP A 402 8.73 -22.51 -30.43
CA ASP A 402 8.48 -23.76 -29.69
C ASP A 402 6.97 -23.84 -29.49
N LEU A 403 6.29 -24.73 -30.21
CA LEU A 403 4.82 -24.84 -30.20
C LEU A 403 4.35 -26.18 -29.59
N GLY A 404 5.28 -26.91 -28.96
CA GLY A 404 5.07 -28.28 -28.53
C GLY A 404 5.10 -29.29 -29.69
N VAL A 405 4.58 -30.50 -29.41
CA VAL A 405 4.56 -31.63 -30.33
C VAL A 405 3.18 -31.81 -30.97
N ASP A 406 3.12 -32.59 -32.06
CA ASP A 406 1.87 -32.99 -32.73
C ASP A 406 1.00 -31.82 -33.24
N ARG A 407 1.65 -30.77 -33.75
CA ARG A 407 1.01 -29.59 -34.33
C ARG A 407 1.04 -29.61 -35.85
N THR A 408 -0.04 -29.14 -36.47
CA THR A 408 -0.09 -28.83 -37.90
C THR A 408 0.16 -27.34 -38.12
N LEU A 409 1.04 -27.02 -39.07
CA LEU A 409 1.26 -25.66 -39.55
C LEU A 409 0.66 -25.54 -40.94
N GLU A 410 -0.36 -24.70 -41.07
CA GLU A 410 -1.00 -24.39 -42.34
C GLU A 410 -0.50 -23.04 -42.85
N VAL A 411 -0.06 -23.02 -44.11
CA VAL A 411 0.31 -21.78 -44.81
C VAL A 411 -0.91 -21.38 -45.64
N ILE A 412 -1.52 -20.26 -45.28
CA ILE A 412 -2.74 -19.73 -45.91
C ILE A 412 -2.39 -18.75 -47.03
#